data_AF-A0A7C5CRV9-F1
#
_entry.id   AF-A0A7C5CRV9-F1
#
_cell.length_a   1.000
_cell.length_b   1.000
_cell.length_c   1.000
_cell.angle_alpha   90.00
_cell.angle_beta   90.00
_cell.angle_gamma   90.00
#
_symmetry.space_group_name_H-M   'P 1'
#
loop_
_entity.id
_entity.type
_entity.pdbx_description
1 polymer ?
#
loop_
_entity_poly.entity_id
_entity_poly.type
_entity_poly.pdbx_seq_one_letter_code
_entity_poly.pdbx_strand_id
1 'polypeptide(L)'
;MLFFLHDTSYKHTMIRAIKRAIALMVLLNLISFLTACSGGGGDEGGSQNNVGNQNDEKTTVTDPQPEPEQPTPQAHTGQLWYNVGDSRIPIINANYQVIPAAQTAQTKQNRQSVQNSSKQGSITEPAVEPTTEKRQAQADDNAISTTNDKGQFEFHEGDQIQFTLAGQRFTIDAQDAVLLDDLVAQNQDKKDNLALLLVNIDKDNESANGIELDQASDEIKALDLALPLDEFFAGLYSALGRYPKPVFSPSLGINLEAPQAEADTVGQAIPFADVFRTARPFRELSGVDVEYDAQGWPISIPEGMTARTKLFQGTLKDAIPNGDYTVLFDGAGTIYFSGGILAGQEKIREGHFKLTLKTQDASQDTEANSLNVVIFATNKDDPIRNIRIIMPGGICRDSSKQRYEPIDPENSRDNPFIRVESSSACPAETYYSSFVSLFQDDRNQIVFNPDYLRHLRDYRLVRVMNFMEASPSYPCENLEDEDYT
;
A
#
# COMPACT_ATOMS: atom_id res chain seq x y z
N MET A 1 -41.82 -14.75 -2.06
CA MET A 1 -41.80 -16.20 -1.77
C MET A 1 -40.48 -16.52 -1.08
N LEU A 2 -40.42 -16.33 0.24
CA LEU A 2 -39.22 -16.55 1.06
C LEU A 2 -39.50 -17.69 2.06
N PHE A 3 -38.63 -18.69 2.07
CA PHE A 3 -38.61 -19.74 3.09
C PHE A 3 -37.53 -19.39 4.13
N PHE A 4 -37.93 -19.16 5.38
CA PHE A 4 -37.04 -19.18 6.54
C PHE A 4 -37.01 -20.61 7.11
N LEU A 5 -35.83 -21.22 7.18
CA LEU A 5 -35.58 -22.40 8.01
C LEU A 5 -34.90 -21.94 9.30
N HIS A 6 -35.61 -22.09 10.41
CA HIS A 6 -35.08 -21.96 11.76
C HIS A 6 -34.41 -23.28 12.16
N ASP A 7 -33.07 -23.29 12.28
CA ASP A 7 -32.35 -24.39 12.92
C ASP A 7 -31.79 -23.94 14.27
N THR A 8 -32.40 -24.43 15.35
CA THR A 8 -32.06 -24.14 16.75
C THR A 8 -30.94 -25.04 17.29
N SER A 9 -30.43 -25.98 16.50
CA SER A 9 -29.40 -26.94 16.92
C SER A 9 -28.02 -26.30 17.12
N TYR A 10 -27.70 -25.25 16.36
CA TYR A 10 -26.35 -24.63 16.39
C TYR A 10 -26.04 -23.87 17.69
N LYS A 11 -27.05 -23.29 18.35
CA LYS A 11 -26.85 -22.46 19.56
C LYS A 11 -26.35 -23.26 20.76
N HIS A 12 -26.74 -24.54 20.90
CA HIS A 12 -26.34 -25.34 22.06
C HIS A 12 -24.91 -25.88 21.98
N THR A 13 -24.40 -26.13 20.77
CA THR A 13 -23.03 -26.60 20.57
C THR A 13 -22.02 -25.48 20.83
N MET A 14 -22.32 -24.26 20.38
CA MET A 14 -21.45 -23.08 20.58
C MET A 14 -21.33 -22.68 22.05
N ILE A 15 -22.43 -22.71 22.82
CA ILE A 15 -22.42 -22.39 24.25
C ILE A 15 -21.61 -23.44 25.05
N ARG A 16 -21.60 -24.72 24.65
CA ARG A 16 -20.78 -25.75 25.29
C ARG A 16 -19.29 -25.57 25.00
N ALA A 17 -18.92 -25.12 23.80
CA ALA A 17 -17.54 -24.83 23.44
C ALA A 17 -16.97 -23.64 24.23
N ILE A 18 -17.75 -22.56 24.36
CA ILE A 18 -17.35 -21.36 25.12
C ILE A 18 -17.18 -21.68 26.60
N LYS A 19 -18.09 -22.48 27.20
CA LYS A 19 -17.96 -22.91 28.61
C LYS A 19 -16.69 -23.74 28.87
N ARG A 20 -16.27 -24.57 27.91
CA ARG A 20 -15.02 -25.36 28.03
C ARG A 20 -13.77 -24.49 27.89
N ALA A 21 -13.77 -23.51 27.00
CA ALA A 21 -12.65 -22.57 26.82
C ALA A 21 -12.44 -21.69 28.07
N ILE A 22 -13.52 -21.21 28.68
CA ILE A 22 -13.46 -20.41 29.93
C ILE A 22 -12.96 -21.25 31.10
N ALA A 23 -13.41 -22.50 31.23
CA ALA A 23 -12.93 -23.40 32.28
C ALA A 23 -11.42 -23.71 32.16
N LEU A 24 -10.90 -23.84 30.93
CA LEU A 24 -9.48 -24.07 30.68
C LEU A 24 -8.61 -22.86 31.05
N MET A 25 -9.07 -21.64 30.74
CA MET A 25 -8.35 -20.41 31.08
C MET A 25 -8.32 -20.10 32.59
N VAL A 26 -9.34 -20.52 33.33
CA VAL A 26 -9.36 -20.39 34.80
C VAL A 26 -8.41 -21.41 35.45
N LEU A 27 -8.26 -22.60 34.87
CA LEU A 27 -7.34 -23.62 35.40
C LEU A 27 -5.85 -23.24 35.18
N LEU A 28 -5.53 -22.62 34.05
CA LEU A 28 -4.16 -22.19 33.72
C LEU A 28 -3.66 -21.03 34.59
N ASN A 29 -4.56 -20.16 35.08
CA ASN A 29 -4.18 -19.08 36.00
C ASN A 29 -3.96 -19.55 37.45
N LEU A 30 -4.46 -20.73 37.83
CA LEU A 30 -4.28 -21.28 39.17
C LEU A 30 -2.94 -22.00 39.38
N ILE A 31 -2.24 -22.36 38.29
CA ILE A 31 -0.96 -23.07 38.36
C ILE A 31 0.22 -22.11 38.55
N SER A 32 0.06 -20.82 38.21
CA SER A 32 1.12 -19.81 38.30
C SER A 32 1.34 -19.23 39.71
N PHE A 33 0.61 -19.69 40.74
CA PHE A 33 0.68 -19.16 42.12
C PHE A 33 1.31 -20.10 43.15
N LEU A 34 1.91 -21.23 42.74
CA LEU A 34 2.42 -22.26 43.65
C LEU A 34 3.89 -22.65 43.38
N THR A 35 4.82 -21.69 43.29
CA THR A 35 6.25 -21.96 43.54
C THR A 35 7.00 -20.69 43.94
N ALA A 36 6.89 -20.30 45.21
CA ALA A 36 7.88 -19.45 45.88
C ALA A 36 7.75 -19.61 47.40
N CYS A 37 8.60 -20.44 48.01
CA CYS A 37 9.08 -20.34 49.40
C CYS A 37 9.87 -21.60 49.80
N SER A 38 11.18 -21.45 50.02
CA SER A 38 12.11 -22.22 50.90
C SER A 38 13.51 -21.94 50.35
N GLY A 39 14.40 -21.11 50.94
CA GLY A 39 14.90 -21.10 52.32
C GLY A 39 15.78 -22.33 52.54
N GLY A 40 17.06 -22.31 52.93
CA GLY A 40 18.03 -21.28 53.34
C GLY A 40 19.27 -21.98 53.97
N GLY A 41 20.35 -21.25 54.28
CA GLY A 41 21.51 -21.62 55.14
C GLY A 41 22.59 -22.48 54.46
N GLY A 42 23.87 -22.08 54.36
CA GLY A 42 24.87 -21.86 55.43
C GLY A 42 25.62 -23.19 55.65
N ASP A 43 26.94 -23.36 55.77
CA ASP A 43 28.11 -22.57 56.16
C ASP A 43 29.35 -23.47 55.82
N GLU A 44 30.51 -22.95 55.37
CA GLU A 44 31.76 -22.73 56.13
C GLU A 44 32.95 -23.65 55.72
N GLY A 45 34.16 -23.08 55.79
CA GLY A 45 35.48 -23.74 55.79
C GLY A 45 36.19 -23.74 54.42
N GLY A 46 37.24 -22.95 54.13
CA GLY A 46 38.53 -22.82 54.85
C GLY A 46 39.44 -24.03 54.48
N SER A 47 40.71 -23.95 54.09
CA SER A 47 41.74 -22.92 54.10
C SER A 47 43.00 -23.48 53.38
N GLN A 48 43.72 -22.61 52.67
CA GLN A 48 45.19 -22.46 52.59
C GLN A 48 46.19 -23.63 52.33
N ASN A 49 47.07 -23.33 51.35
CA ASN A 49 48.57 -23.38 51.35
C ASN A 49 49.27 -24.75 51.54
N ASN A 50 50.47 -25.06 51.03
CA ASN A 50 51.64 -24.29 50.60
C ASN A 50 52.63 -25.23 49.86
N VAL A 51 53.44 -24.64 48.97
CA VAL A 51 54.88 -24.86 48.66
C VAL A 51 55.43 -26.27 48.37
N GLY A 52 56.18 -26.39 47.26
CA GLY A 52 57.16 -27.47 47.06
C GLY A 52 57.86 -27.43 45.69
N ASN A 53 59.17 -27.18 45.69
CA ASN A 53 60.04 -26.76 44.58
C ASN A 53 60.66 -27.93 43.75
N GLN A 54 61.31 -27.56 42.63
CA GLN A 54 62.45 -28.20 41.91
C GLN A 54 62.24 -29.09 40.64
N ASN A 55 62.69 -28.49 39.52
CA ASN A 55 63.64 -28.94 38.47
C ASN A 55 63.72 -30.42 38.04
N ASP A 56 63.63 -30.70 36.73
CA ASP A 56 64.80 -30.97 35.86
C ASP A 56 64.41 -31.29 34.40
N GLU A 57 65.39 -31.08 33.53
CA GLU A 57 65.47 -31.16 32.07
C GLU A 57 64.79 -32.36 31.37
N LYS A 58 64.25 -32.14 30.17
CA LYS A 58 64.71 -32.83 28.94
C LYS A 58 64.13 -32.20 27.65
N THR A 59 65.00 -31.55 26.89
CA THR A 59 64.77 -31.07 25.53
C THR A 59 64.63 -32.27 24.58
N THR A 60 63.49 -32.40 23.90
CA THR A 60 63.35 -33.31 22.75
C THR A 60 62.96 -32.46 21.55
N VAL A 61 63.84 -32.45 20.54
CA VAL A 61 63.63 -31.81 19.25
C VAL A 61 62.61 -32.65 18.48
N THR A 62 61.40 -32.11 18.28
CA THR A 62 60.42 -32.64 17.33
C THR A 62 60.57 -31.92 16.00
N ASP A 63 60.72 -32.71 14.94
CA ASP A 63 60.71 -32.28 13.53
C ASP A 63 59.48 -31.40 13.21
N PRO A 64 59.59 -30.46 12.24
CA PRO A 64 58.46 -29.66 11.79
C PRO A 64 57.41 -30.58 11.16
N GLN A 65 56.30 -30.74 11.89
CA GLN A 65 55.07 -31.32 11.37
C GLN A 65 54.63 -30.47 10.16
N PRO A 66 54.30 -31.07 8.99
CA PRO A 66 53.78 -30.31 7.87
C PRO A 66 52.53 -29.54 8.33
N GLU A 67 52.54 -28.25 8.04
CA GLU A 67 51.41 -27.36 8.22
C GLU A 67 50.16 -28.04 7.65
N PRO A 68 49.06 -28.22 8.42
CA PRO A 68 47.88 -28.88 7.91
C PRO A 68 47.43 -28.13 6.67
N GLU A 69 47.32 -28.84 5.54
CA GLU A 69 46.74 -28.29 4.30
C GLU A 69 45.42 -27.60 4.69
N GLN A 70 45.37 -26.27 4.51
CA GLN A 70 44.14 -25.54 4.79
C GLN A 70 43.04 -26.15 3.92
N PRO A 71 41.87 -26.50 4.50
CA PRO A 71 40.78 -27.06 3.72
C PRO A 71 40.47 -26.10 2.58
N THR A 72 40.46 -26.63 1.36
CA THR A 72 40.04 -25.88 0.18
C THR A 72 38.64 -25.32 0.47
N PRO A 73 38.38 -24.01 0.28
CA PRO A 73 37.06 -23.44 0.52
C PRO A 73 36.00 -24.28 -0.20
N GLN A 74 35.07 -24.85 0.55
CA GLN A 74 33.99 -25.63 -0.05
C GLN A 74 33.00 -24.67 -0.68
N ALA A 75 32.71 -24.84 -1.96
CA ALA A 75 31.66 -24.08 -2.64
C ALA A 75 30.28 -24.53 -2.14
N HIS A 76 29.43 -23.57 -1.83
CA HIS A 76 28.04 -23.73 -1.42
C HIS A 76 27.11 -23.25 -2.54
N THR A 77 25.89 -23.79 -2.55
CA THR A 77 24.83 -23.36 -3.46
C THR A 77 23.70 -22.74 -2.67
N GLY A 78 23.49 -21.44 -2.85
CA GLY A 78 22.36 -20.70 -2.28
C GLY A 78 21.20 -20.60 -3.26
N GLN A 79 20.03 -20.18 -2.78
CA GLN A 79 18.83 -19.97 -3.59
C GLN A 79 18.17 -18.63 -3.27
N LEU A 80 17.81 -17.88 -4.31
CA LEU A 80 17.09 -16.62 -4.22
C LEU A 80 15.60 -16.81 -4.50
N TRP A 81 14.75 -16.42 -3.54
CA TRP A 81 13.31 -16.65 -3.57
C TRP A 81 12.48 -15.38 -3.39
N TYR A 82 11.34 -15.37 -4.08
CA TYR A 82 10.20 -14.51 -3.84
C TYR A 82 9.07 -15.32 -3.18
N ASN A 83 8.43 -14.77 -2.14
CA ASN A 83 7.33 -15.45 -1.45
C ASN A 83 5.97 -14.88 -1.88
N VAL A 84 5.04 -15.75 -2.26
CA VAL A 84 3.61 -15.44 -2.47
C VAL A 84 2.79 -16.33 -1.57
N GLY A 85 2.30 -15.76 -0.46
CA GLY A 85 1.67 -16.55 0.60
C GLY A 85 2.65 -17.61 1.12
N ASP A 86 2.25 -18.89 1.06
CA ASP A 86 3.08 -20.02 1.48
C ASP A 86 4.00 -20.58 0.36
N SER A 87 3.90 -20.03 -0.86
CA SER A 87 4.66 -20.52 -2.02
C SER A 87 6.00 -19.77 -2.16
N ARG A 88 7.06 -20.52 -2.48
CA ARG A 88 8.38 -19.97 -2.82
C ARG A 88 8.59 -20.04 -4.33
N ILE A 89 8.84 -18.89 -4.94
CA ILE A 89 8.96 -18.70 -6.38
C ILE A 89 10.42 -18.30 -6.68
N PRO A 90 11.15 -19.02 -7.55
CA PRO A 90 12.56 -18.75 -7.78
C PRO A 90 12.72 -17.45 -8.57
N ILE A 91 13.75 -16.64 -8.23
CA ILE A 91 14.15 -15.50 -9.05
C ILE A 91 15.25 -15.95 -10.01
N ILE A 92 14.92 -15.97 -11.30
CA ILE A 92 15.72 -16.54 -12.39
C ILE A 92 16.43 -15.41 -13.13
N ASN A 93 17.66 -15.66 -13.59
CA ASN A 93 18.51 -14.69 -14.30
C ASN A 93 18.83 -13.41 -13.51
N ALA A 94 18.79 -13.47 -12.17
CA ALA A 94 19.23 -12.37 -11.33
C ALA A 94 20.75 -12.24 -11.37
N ASN A 95 21.25 -11.07 -11.75
CA ASN A 95 22.67 -10.77 -11.71
C ASN A 95 23.17 -10.76 -10.26
N TYR A 96 24.26 -11.47 -9.98
CA TYR A 96 24.93 -11.44 -8.68
C TYR A 96 26.45 -11.39 -8.83
N GLN A 97 27.09 -10.79 -7.83
CA GLN A 97 28.54 -10.77 -7.68
C GLN A 97 28.90 -11.30 -6.29
N VAL A 98 29.84 -12.23 -6.23
CA VAL A 98 30.43 -12.70 -4.97
C VAL A 98 31.53 -11.72 -4.56
N ILE A 99 31.48 -11.26 -3.31
CA ILE A 99 32.49 -10.41 -2.70
C ILE A 99 33.24 -11.28 -1.68
N PRO A 100 34.46 -11.74 -1.99
CA PRO A 100 35.16 -12.70 -1.16
C PRO A 100 35.40 -12.21 0.28
N ALA A 101 35.27 -13.10 1.26
CA ALA A 101 35.48 -12.82 2.69
C ALA A 101 36.79 -12.06 3.00
N ALA A 102 37.86 -12.39 2.27
CA ALA A 102 39.18 -11.75 2.40
C ALA A 102 39.16 -10.25 2.07
N GLN A 103 38.33 -9.82 1.12
CA GLN A 103 38.17 -8.39 0.76
C GLN A 103 37.27 -7.67 1.77
N THR A 104 36.27 -8.37 2.31
CA THR A 104 35.38 -7.88 3.37
C THR A 104 36.13 -7.57 4.67
N ALA A 105 37.12 -8.39 5.02
CA ALA A 105 37.97 -8.22 6.21
C ALA A 105 38.92 -7.02 6.11
N GLN A 106 39.56 -6.80 4.95
CA GLN A 106 40.46 -5.65 4.72
C GLN A 106 39.73 -4.31 4.81
N THR A 107 38.46 -4.26 4.37
CA THR A 107 37.64 -3.04 4.43
C THR A 107 37.23 -2.69 5.86
N LYS A 108 36.96 -3.70 6.70
CA LYS A 108 36.67 -3.52 8.15
C LYS A 108 37.92 -3.08 8.94
N GLN A 109 39.10 -3.65 8.63
CA GLN A 109 40.37 -3.24 9.25
C GLN A 109 40.82 -1.83 8.85
N ASN A 110 40.62 -1.43 7.59
CA ASN A 110 40.93 -0.06 7.14
C ASN A 110 40.00 1.01 7.73
N ARG A 111 38.73 0.68 8.03
CA ARG A 111 37.85 1.61 8.78
C ARG A 111 38.28 1.77 10.24
N GLN A 112 38.80 0.72 10.89
CA GLN A 112 39.33 0.80 12.24
C GLN A 112 40.67 1.54 12.33
N SER A 113 41.55 1.42 11.32
CA SER A 113 42.81 2.16 11.29
C SER A 113 42.62 3.65 10.99
N VAL A 114 41.61 4.05 10.23
CA VAL A 114 41.24 5.47 9.99
C VAL A 114 40.59 6.11 11.23
N GLN A 115 39.78 5.36 12.00
CA GLN A 115 39.26 5.88 13.28
C GLN A 115 40.36 6.05 14.34
N ASN A 116 41.39 5.19 14.32
CA ASN A 116 42.52 5.29 15.25
C ASN A 116 43.60 6.31 14.84
N SER A 117 43.62 6.81 13.60
CA SER A 117 44.60 7.80 13.12
C SER A 117 44.13 9.27 13.20
N SER A 118 42.94 9.52 13.76
CA SER A 118 42.48 10.88 14.11
C SER A 118 43.02 11.42 15.46
N LYS A 119 43.90 10.67 16.13
CA LYS A 119 44.64 11.12 17.33
C LYS A 119 46.14 10.86 17.20
N GLN A 120 46.83 11.58 16.32
CA GLN A 120 48.17 12.13 16.56
C GLN A 120 48.68 12.80 15.29
N GLY A 121 48.95 14.10 15.38
CA GLY A 121 49.55 14.87 14.29
C GLY A 121 51.08 14.73 14.24
N SER A 122 51.58 14.66 13.00
CA SER A 122 52.84 15.22 12.43
C SER A 122 54.18 14.85 13.11
N ILE A 123 55.24 14.41 12.42
CA ILE A 123 56.17 15.22 11.58
C ILE A 123 57.12 14.29 10.75
N THR A 124 57.32 14.63 9.46
CA THR A 124 58.34 14.37 8.37
C THR A 124 59.40 13.23 8.28
N GLU A 125 59.49 12.68 7.02
CA GLU A 125 60.65 12.32 6.13
C GLU A 125 61.59 11.09 6.37
N PRO A 126 62.35 10.55 5.36
CA PRO A 126 61.90 9.83 4.15
C PRO A 126 62.64 8.47 3.89
N ALA A 127 62.07 7.69 2.95
CA ALA A 127 62.65 6.66 2.03
C ALA A 127 63.56 5.52 2.53
N VAL A 128 63.18 4.25 2.22
CA VAL A 128 64.05 3.17 1.66
C VAL A 128 63.14 2.10 1.00
N GLU A 129 63.37 1.76 -0.27
CA GLU A 129 62.86 0.55 -0.95
C GLU A 129 63.54 -0.73 -0.42
N PRO A 130 62.89 -1.90 -0.50
CA PRO A 130 63.40 -2.83 -1.52
C PRO A 130 62.33 -3.62 -2.29
N THR A 131 62.78 -3.95 -3.49
CA THR A 131 62.32 -4.82 -4.57
C THR A 131 61.69 -6.18 -4.23
N THR A 132 60.58 -6.46 -4.93
CA THR A 132 60.29 -7.64 -5.78
C THR A 132 60.38 -9.05 -5.21
N GLU A 133 59.24 -9.76 -5.10
CA GLU A 133 59.04 -11.04 -5.83
C GLU A 133 57.57 -11.46 -5.93
N LYS A 134 57.26 -12.10 -7.06
CA LYS A 134 55.94 -12.36 -7.62
C LYS A 134 55.17 -13.46 -6.86
N ARG A 135 53.85 -13.26 -6.71
CA ARG A 135 52.87 -14.33 -6.92
C ARG A 135 51.71 -13.78 -7.76
N GLN A 136 51.80 -14.01 -9.07
CA GLN A 136 50.66 -13.94 -9.97
C GLN A 136 49.89 -15.27 -9.84
N ALA A 137 48.66 -15.19 -9.33
CA ALA A 137 47.55 -16.10 -9.58
C ALA A 137 46.30 -15.19 -9.60
N GLN A 138 45.85 -14.76 -10.79
CA GLN A 138 44.50 -15.04 -11.34
C GLN A 138 43.39 -14.83 -10.30
N ALA A 139 42.63 -13.73 -10.22
CA ALA A 139 41.87 -12.98 -11.24
C ALA A 139 40.82 -13.83 -11.97
N ASP A 140 39.66 -14.03 -11.32
CA ASP A 140 38.31 -13.87 -11.92
C ASP A 140 37.15 -13.82 -10.88
N ASP A 141 37.42 -13.64 -9.57
CA ASP A 141 36.39 -13.57 -8.50
C ASP A 141 35.51 -12.30 -8.48
N ASN A 142 35.52 -11.48 -9.54
CA ASN A 142 34.64 -10.30 -9.68
C ASN A 142 33.72 -10.39 -10.90
N ALA A 143 33.58 -11.58 -11.51
CA ALA A 143 32.64 -11.80 -12.59
C ALA A 143 31.19 -11.65 -12.10
N ILE A 144 30.38 -10.92 -12.88
CA ILE A 144 28.93 -10.90 -12.67
C ILE A 144 28.38 -12.23 -13.23
N SER A 145 27.75 -13.01 -12.37
CA SER A 145 27.06 -14.26 -12.70
C SER A 145 25.55 -14.05 -12.62
N THR A 146 24.77 -15.03 -13.10
CA THR A 146 23.31 -15.01 -13.03
C THR A 146 22.77 -16.21 -12.30
N THR A 147 21.67 -16.05 -11.55
CA THR A 147 20.96 -17.20 -10.99
C THR A 147 20.41 -18.12 -12.09
N ASN A 148 20.37 -19.43 -11.84
CA ASN A 148 19.84 -20.40 -12.79
C ASN A 148 18.30 -20.51 -12.77
N ASP A 149 17.75 -21.48 -13.50
CA ASP A 149 16.31 -21.79 -13.59
C ASP A 149 15.64 -22.16 -12.26
N LYS A 150 16.42 -22.43 -11.22
CA LYS A 150 15.97 -22.72 -9.86
C LYS A 150 16.33 -21.59 -8.88
N GLY A 151 16.72 -20.43 -9.39
CA GLY A 151 17.17 -19.28 -8.60
C GLY A 151 18.47 -19.53 -7.84
N GLN A 152 19.28 -20.51 -8.25
CA GLN A 152 20.49 -20.90 -7.51
C GLN A 152 21.69 -20.02 -7.85
N PHE A 153 22.55 -19.78 -6.86
CA PHE A 153 23.83 -19.06 -7.00
C PHE A 153 24.93 -19.78 -6.19
N GLU A 154 26.19 -19.55 -6.55
CA GLU A 154 27.36 -20.18 -5.90
C GLU A 154 28.11 -19.18 -5.00
N PHE A 155 28.60 -19.63 -3.85
CA PHE A 155 29.36 -18.83 -2.88
C PHE A 155 30.26 -19.68 -1.97
N HIS A 156 31.19 -19.06 -1.23
CA HIS A 156 31.94 -19.71 -0.14
C HIS A 156 31.56 -19.14 1.23
N GLU A 157 31.81 -19.92 2.29
CA GLU A 157 31.53 -19.50 3.66
C GLU A 157 32.23 -18.16 4.00
N GLY A 158 31.44 -17.19 4.48
CA GLY A 158 31.93 -15.86 4.86
C GLY A 158 31.95 -14.83 3.73
N ASP A 159 31.60 -15.22 2.50
CA ASP A 159 31.44 -14.28 1.40
C ASP A 159 30.23 -13.36 1.61
N GLN A 160 30.23 -12.22 0.91
CA GLN A 160 29.03 -11.40 0.72
C GLN A 160 28.54 -11.55 -0.72
N ILE A 161 27.23 -11.45 -0.93
CA ILE A 161 26.63 -11.52 -2.25
C ILE A 161 25.98 -10.18 -2.55
N GLN A 162 26.32 -9.59 -3.70
CA GLN A 162 25.65 -8.41 -4.23
C GLN A 162 24.72 -8.82 -5.37
N PHE A 163 23.43 -8.82 -5.14
CA PHE A 163 22.42 -8.98 -6.19
C PHE A 163 22.13 -7.65 -6.87
N THR A 164 21.90 -7.69 -8.19
CA THR A 164 21.35 -6.57 -8.96
C THR A 164 19.98 -6.97 -9.51
N LEU A 165 18.90 -6.46 -8.91
CA LEU A 165 17.52 -6.72 -9.32
C LEU A 165 16.91 -5.42 -9.83
N ALA A 166 16.42 -5.40 -11.07
CA ALA A 166 15.86 -4.20 -11.69
C ALA A 166 16.80 -2.96 -11.63
N GLY A 167 18.12 -3.18 -11.69
CA GLY A 167 19.13 -2.12 -11.54
C GLY A 167 19.44 -1.70 -10.10
N GLN A 168 18.68 -2.18 -9.12
CA GLN A 168 18.92 -1.94 -7.70
C GLN A 168 19.91 -2.96 -7.14
N ARG A 169 20.87 -2.51 -6.32
CA ARG A 169 21.91 -3.34 -5.72
C ARG A 169 21.61 -3.69 -4.27
N PHE A 170 21.67 -4.97 -3.94
CA PHE A 170 21.44 -5.49 -2.59
C PHE A 170 22.63 -6.33 -2.16
N THR A 171 23.33 -5.90 -1.11
CA THR A 171 24.46 -6.65 -0.56
C THR A 171 24.03 -7.34 0.74
N ILE A 172 24.22 -8.66 0.81
CA ILE A 172 23.93 -9.48 1.98
C ILE A 172 25.11 -10.38 2.32
N ASP A 173 25.14 -10.93 3.52
CA ASP A 173 26.04 -12.04 3.84
C ASP A 173 25.53 -13.31 3.14
N ALA A 174 26.45 -14.14 2.64
CA ALA A 174 26.07 -15.31 1.88
C ALA A 174 25.36 -16.36 2.75
N GLN A 175 24.25 -16.91 2.25
CA GLN A 175 23.42 -17.88 2.96
C GLN A 175 22.67 -18.80 1.98
N ASP A 176 22.30 -19.99 2.43
CA ASP A 176 21.68 -21.03 1.59
C ASP A 176 20.30 -20.62 1.03
N ALA A 177 19.55 -19.81 1.77
CA ALA A 177 18.23 -19.34 1.37
C ALA A 177 18.12 -17.84 1.55
N VAL A 178 17.95 -17.10 0.45
CA VAL A 178 17.79 -15.65 0.43
C VAL A 178 16.35 -15.31 0.06
N LEU A 179 15.67 -14.60 0.95
CA LEU A 179 14.32 -14.07 0.76
C LEU A 179 14.39 -12.57 0.47
N LEU A 180 13.30 -11.99 -0.04
CA LEU A 180 13.22 -10.54 -0.22
C LEU A 180 13.44 -9.76 1.09
N ASP A 181 12.97 -10.31 2.22
CA ASP A 181 13.17 -9.73 3.55
C ASP A 181 14.67 -9.55 3.90
N ASP A 182 15.53 -10.45 3.42
CA ASP A 182 16.98 -10.39 3.63
C ASP A 182 17.61 -9.26 2.80
N LEU A 183 17.13 -9.06 1.56
CA LEU A 183 17.64 -8.03 0.65
C LEU A 183 17.33 -6.61 1.13
N VAL A 184 16.17 -6.41 1.73
CA VAL A 184 15.68 -5.07 2.12
C VAL A 184 15.87 -4.77 3.61
N ALA A 185 16.65 -5.59 4.31
CA ALA A 185 16.91 -5.45 5.75
C ALA A 185 15.61 -5.34 6.57
N GLN A 186 14.62 -6.20 6.28
CA GLN A 186 13.33 -6.28 6.99
C GLN A 186 12.47 -5.00 6.91
N ASN A 187 12.71 -4.12 5.94
CA ASN A 187 11.83 -2.98 5.68
C ASN A 187 10.61 -3.41 4.85
N GLN A 188 9.42 -3.31 5.43
CA GLN A 188 8.17 -3.78 4.83
C GLN A 188 7.82 -3.03 3.54
N ASP A 189 7.90 -1.70 3.50
CA ASP A 189 7.58 -0.91 2.31
C ASP A 189 8.49 -1.26 1.13
N LYS A 190 9.80 -1.38 1.39
CA LYS A 190 10.78 -1.79 0.37
C LYS A 190 10.53 -3.21 -0.13
N LYS A 191 10.12 -4.12 0.77
CA LYS A 191 9.76 -5.48 0.38
C LYS A 191 8.56 -5.48 -0.56
N ASP A 192 7.49 -4.78 -0.19
CA ASP A 192 6.25 -4.77 -0.95
C ASP A 192 6.47 -4.10 -2.32
N ASN A 193 7.24 -3.02 -2.36
CA ASN A 193 7.64 -2.35 -3.60
C ASN A 193 8.54 -3.24 -4.47
N LEU A 194 9.51 -3.95 -3.88
CA LEU A 194 10.39 -4.87 -4.61
C LEU A 194 9.60 -6.06 -5.16
N ALA A 195 8.70 -6.63 -4.37
CA ALA A 195 7.80 -7.69 -4.81
C ALA A 195 6.94 -7.24 -5.99
N LEU A 196 6.31 -6.06 -5.88
CA LEU A 196 5.49 -5.48 -6.93
C LEU A 196 6.28 -5.26 -8.21
N LEU A 197 7.51 -4.76 -8.08
CA LEU A 197 8.42 -4.56 -9.19
C LEU A 197 8.76 -5.87 -9.89
N LEU A 198 9.20 -6.88 -9.13
CA LEU A 198 9.64 -8.18 -9.67
C LEU A 198 8.53 -8.88 -10.46
N VAL A 199 7.30 -8.92 -9.93
CA VAL A 199 6.14 -9.51 -10.64
C VAL A 199 5.82 -8.77 -11.95
N ASN A 200 6.16 -7.48 -12.05
CA ASN A 200 5.81 -6.67 -13.22
C ASN A 200 6.92 -6.57 -14.28
N ILE A 201 8.16 -6.91 -13.93
CA ILE A 201 9.29 -7.00 -14.87
C ILE A 201 9.59 -8.45 -15.28
N ASP A 202 8.82 -9.39 -14.75
CA ASP A 202 8.82 -10.77 -15.17
C ASP A 202 8.57 -10.87 -16.68
N LYS A 203 9.45 -11.59 -17.37
CA LYS A 203 9.54 -11.59 -18.84
C LYS A 203 8.28 -12.11 -19.52
N ASP A 204 7.62 -13.12 -18.96
CA ASP A 204 6.40 -13.72 -19.49
C ASP A 204 5.13 -13.30 -18.74
N ASN A 205 5.29 -12.48 -17.68
CA ASN A 205 4.21 -11.99 -16.82
C ASN A 205 3.43 -13.12 -16.11
N GLU A 206 4.06 -14.29 -15.92
CA GLU A 206 3.51 -15.48 -15.26
C GLU A 206 4.34 -15.91 -14.04
N SER A 207 4.16 -15.14 -12.96
CA SER A 207 4.89 -15.36 -11.72
C SER A 207 4.74 -16.76 -11.10
N ALA A 208 3.76 -17.58 -11.48
CA ALA A 208 3.60 -18.92 -10.92
C ALA A 208 4.71 -19.91 -11.34
N ASN A 209 5.46 -19.63 -12.43
CA ASN A 209 6.50 -20.53 -12.95
C ASN A 209 7.93 -20.12 -12.56
N GLY A 210 8.08 -19.00 -11.84
CA GLY A 210 9.35 -18.31 -11.62
C GLY A 210 9.19 -16.82 -11.85
N ILE A 211 10.19 -16.03 -11.50
CA ILE A 211 10.32 -14.65 -11.97
C ILE A 211 11.56 -14.60 -12.84
N GLU A 212 11.40 -14.60 -14.16
CA GLU A 212 12.51 -14.50 -15.11
C GLU A 212 12.81 -13.04 -15.37
N LEU A 213 13.97 -12.57 -14.88
CA LEU A 213 14.40 -11.19 -15.07
C LEU A 213 15.00 -10.99 -16.46
N ASP A 214 14.54 -9.95 -17.16
CA ASP A 214 15.19 -9.38 -18.33
C ASP A 214 15.77 -7.99 -18.01
N GLN A 215 16.40 -7.34 -18.99
CA GLN A 215 16.94 -6.01 -18.85
C GLN A 215 15.82 -5.00 -18.57
N ALA A 216 15.79 -4.49 -17.34
CA ALA A 216 14.90 -3.39 -16.96
C ALA A 216 15.24 -2.11 -17.76
N SER A 217 14.21 -1.32 -18.09
CA SER A 217 14.40 0.01 -18.69
C SER A 217 15.02 0.98 -17.69
N ASP A 218 15.59 2.09 -18.17
CA ASP A 218 16.24 3.06 -17.28
C ASP A 218 15.23 3.77 -16.37
N GLU A 219 13.97 3.94 -16.80
CA GLU A 219 12.88 4.44 -15.97
C GLU A 219 12.60 3.51 -14.79
N ILE A 220 12.57 2.19 -15.05
CA ILE A 220 12.35 1.18 -14.01
C ILE A 220 13.50 1.17 -13.01
N LYS A 221 14.75 1.28 -13.49
CA LYS A 221 15.95 1.32 -12.63
C LYS A 221 15.98 2.55 -11.73
N ALA A 222 15.33 3.64 -12.14
CA ALA A 222 15.29 4.89 -11.38
C ALA A 222 14.23 4.90 -10.26
N LEU A 223 13.37 3.88 -10.16
CA LEU A 223 12.32 3.83 -9.13
C LEU A 223 12.92 3.63 -7.74
N ASP A 224 12.53 4.48 -6.79
CA ASP A 224 12.96 4.38 -5.40
C ASP A 224 12.02 3.46 -4.61
N LEU A 225 12.55 2.31 -4.18
CA LEU A 225 11.83 1.33 -3.37
C LEU A 225 11.44 1.84 -1.98
N ALA A 226 12.00 2.96 -1.51
CA ALA A 226 11.67 3.56 -0.23
C ALA A 226 10.42 4.46 -0.27
N LEU A 227 9.84 4.70 -1.44
CA LEU A 227 8.62 5.50 -1.56
C LEU A 227 7.42 4.79 -0.89
N PRO A 228 6.44 5.56 -0.37
CA PRO A 228 5.15 5.00 0.00
C PRO A 228 4.55 4.19 -1.15
N LEU A 229 3.87 3.08 -0.84
CA LEU A 229 3.38 2.13 -1.85
C LEU A 229 2.55 2.80 -2.97
N ASP A 230 1.71 3.78 -2.65
CA ASP A 230 0.92 4.52 -3.65
C ASP A 230 1.80 5.34 -4.61
N GLU A 231 2.83 6.01 -4.09
CA GLU A 231 3.78 6.79 -4.89
C GLU A 231 4.65 5.88 -5.76
N PHE A 232 5.12 4.77 -5.17
CA PHE A 232 5.86 3.75 -5.91
C PHE A 232 5.02 3.14 -7.03
N PHE A 233 3.76 2.78 -6.74
CA PHE A 233 2.81 2.23 -7.70
C PHE A 233 2.58 3.21 -8.87
N ALA A 234 2.40 4.50 -8.58
CA ALA A 234 2.24 5.52 -9.61
C ALA A 234 3.52 5.66 -10.48
N GLY A 235 4.70 5.63 -9.86
CA GLY A 235 5.98 5.62 -10.56
C GLY A 235 6.14 4.39 -11.47
N LEU A 236 5.80 3.21 -10.95
CA LEU A 236 5.85 1.96 -11.70
C LEU A 236 4.85 1.95 -12.87
N TYR A 237 3.63 2.44 -12.66
CA TYR A 237 2.66 2.64 -13.74
C TYR A 237 3.22 3.55 -14.84
N SER A 238 3.85 4.66 -14.45
CA SER A 238 4.46 5.60 -15.40
C SER A 238 5.59 4.93 -16.21
N ALA A 239 6.45 4.15 -15.55
CA ALA A 239 7.56 3.45 -16.18
C ALA A 239 7.11 2.31 -17.10
N LEU A 240 6.07 1.56 -16.72
CA LEU A 240 5.56 0.44 -17.51
C LEU A 240 4.68 0.89 -18.68
N GLY A 241 4.04 2.07 -18.59
CA GLY A 241 3.02 2.52 -19.53
C GLY A 241 1.75 1.66 -19.51
N ARG A 242 1.63 0.75 -18.54
CA ARG A 242 0.48 -0.13 -18.30
C ARG A 242 0.27 -0.29 -16.81
N TYR A 243 -0.92 -0.75 -16.45
CA TYR A 243 -1.25 -0.97 -15.05
C TYR A 243 -0.39 -2.08 -14.42
N PRO A 244 0.22 -1.85 -13.24
CA PRO A 244 0.96 -2.89 -12.53
C PRO A 244 0.05 -4.04 -12.07
N LYS A 245 0.44 -5.28 -12.37
CA LYS A 245 -0.17 -6.52 -11.88
C LYS A 245 0.02 -6.60 -10.35
N PRO A 246 -1.01 -6.94 -9.57
CA PRO A 246 -0.87 -7.12 -8.14
C PRO A 246 0.00 -8.35 -7.82
N VAL A 247 0.68 -8.29 -6.68
CA VAL A 247 1.53 -9.37 -6.13
C VAL A 247 0.74 -10.55 -5.57
N PHE A 248 -0.58 -10.42 -5.45
CA PHE A 248 -1.47 -11.47 -4.99
C PHE A 248 -2.74 -11.51 -5.86
N SER A 249 -3.39 -12.66 -5.86
CA SER A 249 -4.75 -12.78 -6.41
C SER A 249 -5.77 -12.53 -5.29
N PRO A 250 -6.66 -11.53 -5.42
CA PRO A 250 -7.72 -11.30 -4.44
C PRO A 250 -8.52 -12.57 -4.17
N SER A 251 -8.64 -12.96 -2.90
CA SER A 251 -9.40 -14.14 -2.47
C SER A 251 -10.55 -13.80 -1.52
N LEU A 252 -10.51 -12.62 -0.89
CA LEU A 252 -11.51 -12.13 0.04
C LEU A 252 -12.50 -11.19 -0.65
N GLY A 253 -13.73 -11.18 -0.16
CA GLY A 253 -14.72 -10.18 -0.54
C GLY A 253 -14.87 -9.10 0.54
N ILE A 254 -15.42 -7.97 0.14
CA ILE A 254 -15.79 -6.87 1.04
C ILE A 254 -17.27 -6.50 0.85
N ASN A 255 -17.88 -6.06 1.94
CA ASN A 255 -19.18 -5.43 1.94
C ASN A 255 -18.99 -3.92 2.02
N LEU A 256 -19.64 -3.20 1.11
CA LEU A 256 -19.67 -1.76 1.03
C LEU A 256 -21.01 -1.26 1.54
N GLU A 257 -20.97 -0.09 2.16
CA GLU A 257 -22.17 0.62 2.57
C GLU A 257 -22.80 1.37 1.39
N ALA A 258 -24.05 1.81 1.56
CA ALA A 258 -24.66 2.78 0.65
C ALA A 258 -23.74 4.02 0.48
N PRO A 259 -23.62 4.60 -0.74
CA PRO A 259 -22.80 5.79 -1.00
C PRO A 259 -23.21 7.07 -0.28
N GLN A 260 -24.41 7.09 0.32
CA GLN A 260 -24.93 8.20 1.10
C GLN A 260 -25.43 7.67 2.46
N ALA A 261 -25.05 8.33 3.57
CA ALA A 261 -25.38 7.90 4.93
C ALA A 261 -26.73 8.46 5.34
N GLU A 262 -27.65 7.60 5.78
CA GLU A 262 -28.94 8.06 6.31
C GLU A 262 -28.78 8.95 7.56
N ALA A 263 -27.72 8.69 8.33
CA ALA A 263 -27.34 9.47 9.49
C ALA A 263 -26.32 10.57 9.14
N ASP A 264 -26.66 11.77 9.57
CA ASP A 264 -25.92 13.01 9.37
C ASP A 264 -24.49 13.03 9.94
N THR A 265 -24.16 12.12 10.85
CA THR A 265 -22.87 12.10 11.56
C THR A 265 -21.91 11.03 11.05
N VAL A 266 -22.30 10.26 10.02
CA VAL A 266 -21.51 9.14 9.52
C VAL A 266 -20.83 9.53 8.22
N GLY A 267 -19.51 9.72 8.29
CA GLY A 267 -18.68 9.88 7.09
C GLY A 267 -18.67 8.63 6.24
N GLN A 268 -18.75 8.80 4.92
CA GLN A 268 -18.72 7.70 3.97
C GLN A 268 -17.64 7.86 2.92
N ALA A 269 -17.30 6.73 2.31
CA ALA A 269 -16.43 6.73 1.14
C ALA A 269 -17.09 7.51 -0.01
N ILE A 270 -16.27 8.14 -0.85
CA ILE A 270 -16.74 8.91 -2.00
C ILE A 270 -16.48 8.09 -3.26
N PRO A 271 -17.45 7.28 -3.70
CA PRO A 271 -17.26 6.34 -4.79
C PRO A 271 -17.19 7.02 -6.15
N PHE A 272 -17.74 8.22 -6.33
CA PHE A 272 -17.96 8.81 -7.64
C PHE A 272 -17.11 10.04 -7.88
N ALA A 273 -16.63 10.21 -9.13
CA ALA A 273 -15.94 11.43 -9.55
C ALA A 273 -16.90 12.62 -9.74
N ASP A 274 -18.15 12.33 -10.12
CA ASP A 274 -19.29 13.23 -9.91
C ASP A 274 -19.85 13.02 -8.50
N VAL A 275 -19.35 13.83 -7.56
CA VAL A 275 -19.66 13.70 -6.14
C VAL A 275 -21.12 14.02 -5.82
N PHE A 276 -21.87 14.66 -6.73
CA PHE A 276 -23.31 14.87 -6.52
C PHE A 276 -24.11 13.56 -6.50
N ARG A 277 -23.53 12.46 -7.01
CA ARG A 277 -24.15 11.13 -6.93
C ARG A 277 -24.25 10.59 -5.49
N THR A 278 -23.57 11.21 -4.52
CA THR A 278 -23.70 10.90 -3.09
C THR A 278 -24.61 11.88 -2.34
N ALA A 279 -25.31 12.77 -3.05
CA ALA A 279 -26.23 13.72 -2.43
C ALA A 279 -27.51 13.04 -1.93
N ARG A 280 -28.07 13.54 -0.83
CA ARG A 280 -29.40 13.11 -0.35
C ARG A 280 -30.49 13.41 -1.37
N PRO A 281 -31.56 12.60 -1.44
CA PRO A 281 -32.76 12.99 -2.18
C PRO A 281 -33.24 14.37 -1.72
N PHE A 282 -33.56 15.27 -2.67
CA PHE A 282 -34.05 16.61 -2.33
C PHE A 282 -35.28 16.55 -1.41
N ARG A 283 -36.18 15.58 -1.63
CA ARG A 283 -37.42 15.41 -0.87
C ARG A 283 -37.20 15.34 0.64
N GLU A 284 -36.09 14.79 1.10
CA GLU A 284 -35.83 14.58 2.52
C GLU A 284 -35.55 15.86 3.31
N LEU A 285 -35.03 16.91 2.65
CA LEU A 285 -34.57 18.13 3.32
C LEU A 285 -35.29 19.40 2.85
N SER A 286 -36.31 19.24 2.02
CA SER A 286 -37.05 20.33 1.38
C SER A 286 -38.40 20.59 2.04
N GLY A 287 -39.05 21.69 1.68
CA GLY A 287 -40.42 21.97 2.12
C GLY A 287 -41.41 20.90 1.64
N VAL A 288 -42.45 20.64 2.44
CA VAL A 288 -43.47 19.59 2.18
C VAL A 288 -44.26 19.78 0.88
N ASP A 289 -44.37 21.02 0.41
CA ASP A 289 -45.14 21.39 -0.79
C ASP A 289 -44.26 21.53 -2.06
N VAL A 290 -42.99 21.14 -2.00
CA VAL A 290 -42.12 21.09 -3.19
C VAL A 290 -42.56 19.91 -4.07
N GLU A 291 -42.83 20.18 -5.35
CA GLU A 291 -43.18 19.14 -6.32
C GLU A 291 -41.91 18.59 -7.00
N TYR A 292 -41.90 17.28 -7.25
CA TYR A 292 -40.77 16.58 -7.89
C TYR A 292 -41.22 15.84 -9.14
N ASP A 293 -40.31 15.66 -10.09
CA ASP A 293 -40.50 14.70 -11.17
C ASP A 293 -40.24 13.25 -10.72
N ALA A 294 -40.36 12.30 -11.65
CA ALA A 294 -40.14 10.88 -11.40
C ALA A 294 -38.68 10.53 -11.05
N GLN A 295 -37.73 11.42 -11.34
CA GLN A 295 -36.31 11.27 -11.02
C GLN A 295 -35.92 12.00 -9.72
N GLY A 296 -36.88 12.64 -9.05
CA GLY A 296 -36.66 13.37 -7.81
C GLY A 296 -36.13 14.79 -7.98
N TRP A 297 -36.16 15.37 -9.19
CA TRP A 297 -35.78 16.77 -9.39
C TRP A 297 -36.92 17.72 -9.03
N PRO A 298 -36.64 18.84 -8.35
CA PRO A 298 -37.67 19.84 -8.04
C PRO A 298 -38.19 20.53 -9.30
N ILE A 299 -39.50 20.42 -9.55
CA ILE A 299 -40.18 21.05 -10.71
C ILE A 299 -41.05 22.25 -10.33
N SER A 300 -41.39 22.38 -9.05
CA SER A 300 -42.13 23.53 -8.51
C SER A 300 -41.73 23.76 -7.06
N ILE A 301 -41.39 24.99 -6.72
CA ILE A 301 -40.99 25.41 -5.37
C ILE A 301 -41.87 26.60 -5.00
N PRO A 302 -42.77 26.45 -4.00
CA PRO A 302 -43.61 27.55 -3.53
C PRO A 302 -42.79 28.74 -3.01
N GLU A 303 -43.37 29.94 -3.08
CA GLU A 303 -42.72 31.15 -2.59
C GLU A 303 -42.35 31.03 -1.10
N GLY A 304 -41.11 31.40 -0.76
CA GLY A 304 -40.57 31.30 0.60
C GLY A 304 -40.06 29.91 1.00
N MET A 305 -40.21 28.90 0.14
CA MET A 305 -39.64 27.56 0.34
C MET A 305 -38.34 27.36 -0.44
N THR A 306 -37.66 26.25 -0.15
CA THR A 306 -36.47 25.83 -0.88
C THR A 306 -36.49 24.33 -1.10
N ALA A 307 -35.87 23.89 -2.21
CA ALA A 307 -35.47 22.51 -2.35
C ALA A 307 -34.00 22.37 -1.94
N ARG A 308 -33.71 21.53 -0.95
CA ARG A 308 -32.36 21.37 -0.40
C ARG A 308 -31.89 19.93 -0.51
N THR A 309 -30.60 19.77 -0.79
CA THR A 309 -29.86 18.52 -0.59
C THR A 309 -28.52 18.82 0.07
N LYS A 310 -27.85 17.79 0.56
CA LYS A 310 -26.52 17.85 1.15
C LYS A 310 -25.69 16.63 0.76
N LEU A 311 -24.38 16.81 0.80
CA LEU A 311 -23.37 15.80 0.59
C LEU A 311 -22.16 16.09 1.50
N PHE A 312 -21.26 15.12 1.60
CA PHE A 312 -20.03 15.15 2.38
C PHE A 312 -20.16 15.24 3.90
N GLN A 313 -21.36 15.25 4.47
CA GLN A 313 -21.54 15.30 5.93
C GLN A 313 -20.70 14.23 6.64
N GLY A 314 -19.95 14.61 7.68
CA GLY A 314 -19.07 13.69 8.41
C GLY A 314 -17.82 13.20 7.64
N THR A 315 -17.57 13.68 6.41
CA THR A 315 -16.38 13.30 5.63
C THR A 315 -15.11 13.62 6.42
N LEU A 316 -14.14 12.71 6.43
CA LEU A 316 -12.87 12.93 7.12
C LEU A 316 -12.01 13.96 6.38
N LYS A 317 -11.08 14.57 7.12
CA LYS A 317 -10.07 15.43 6.53
C LYS A 317 -9.33 14.69 5.41
N ASP A 318 -9.15 15.34 4.28
CA ASP A 318 -8.44 14.84 3.10
C ASP A 318 -9.04 13.57 2.46
N ALA A 319 -10.26 13.16 2.85
CA ALA A 319 -10.97 12.04 2.24
C ALA A 319 -11.55 12.36 0.84
N ILE A 320 -11.57 13.64 0.47
CA ILE A 320 -11.78 14.10 -0.90
C ILE A 320 -10.68 15.07 -1.30
N PRO A 321 -10.38 15.21 -2.61
CA PRO A 321 -9.43 16.20 -3.08
C PRO A 321 -9.86 17.60 -2.65
N ASN A 322 -8.99 18.33 -1.95
CA ASN A 322 -9.16 19.77 -1.74
C ASN A 322 -8.87 20.49 -3.06
N GLY A 323 -9.63 21.53 -3.39
CA GLY A 323 -9.41 22.32 -4.60
C GLY A 323 -10.69 22.73 -5.32
N ASP A 324 -10.57 23.02 -6.61
CA ASP A 324 -11.65 23.56 -7.43
C ASP A 324 -12.49 22.45 -8.08
N TYR A 325 -13.75 22.38 -7.68
CA TYR A 325 -14.79 21.51 -8.24
C TYR A 325 -15.57 22.27 -9.28
N THR A 326 -15.97 21.58 -10.35
CA THR A 326 -16.83 22.16 -11.39
C THR A 326 -18.26 21.67 -11.21
N VAL A 327 -19.20 22.60 -11.13
CA VAL A 327 -20.63 22.29 -11.13
C VAL A 327 -21.20 22.50 -12.52
N LEU A 328 -21.95 21.52 -13.01
CA LEU A 328 -22.73 21.58 -14.23
C LEU A 328 -24.19 21.27 -13.90
N PHE A 329 -25.15 22.02 -14.43
CA PHE A 329 -26.57 21.66 -14.35
C PHE A 329 -27.34 22.20 -15.55
N ASP A 330 -28.48 21.58 -15.83
CA ASP A 330 -29.42 21.99 -16.86
C ASP A 330 -30.61 22.72 -16.21
N GLY A 331 -31.30 23.55 -16.99
CA GLY A 331 -32.52 24.24 -16.56
C GLY A 331 -32.30 25.68 -16.09
N ALA A 332 -33.41 26.34 -15.78
CA ALA A 332 -33.44 27.74 -15.36
C ALA A 332 -33.95 27.89 -13.93
N GLY A 333 -33.26 28.70 -13.12
CA GLY A 333 -33.65 28.97 -11.75
C GLY A 333 -32.51 29.59 -10.93
N THR A 334 -32.66 29.52 -9.60
CA THR A 334 -31.68 30.07 -8.65
C THR A 334 -31.16 28.95 -7.75
N ILE A 335 -29.91 28.57 -7.97
CA ILE A 335 -29.16 27.58 -7.17
C ILE A 335 -28.11 28.29 -6.32
N TYR A 336 -27.87 27.78 -5.11
CA TYR A 336 -26.93 28.30 -4.15
C TYR A 336 -26.19 27.18 -3.42
N PHE A 337 -24.92 27.44 -3.08
CA PHE A 337 -24.05 26.50 -2.38
C PHE A 337 -23.60 27.09 -1.05
N SER A 338 -23.57 26.25 -0.01
CA SER A 338 -23.06 26.60 1.33
C SER A 338 -22.56 25.37 2.06
N GLY A 339 -21.97 25.52 3.24
CA GLY A 339 -21.50 24.41 4.08
C GLY A 339 -20.08 24.63 4.57
N GLY A 340 -19.66 23.85 5.56
CA GLY A 340 -18.37 24.04 6.25
C GLY A 340 -17.14 23.78 5.38
N ILE A 341 -17.31 23.02 4.29
CA ILE A 341 -16.22 22.69 3.36
C ILE A 341 -16.04 23.73 2.23
N LEU A 342 -17.01 24.64 2.04
CA LEU A 342 -17.00 25.61 0.95
C LEU A 342 -16.08 26.80 1.29
N ALA A 343 -14.92 26.86 0.66
CA ALA A 343 -13.95 27.95 0.81
C ALA A 343 -14.17 29.09 -0.20
N GLY A 344 -14.83 28.82 -1.32
CA GLY A 344 -15.14 29.83 -2.34
C GLY A 344 -16.14 29.32 -3.37
N GLN A 345 -16.87 30.23 -4.00
CA GLN A 345 -17.74 29.92 -5.13
C GLN A 345 -17.69 31.04 -6.18
N GLU A 346 -17.74 30.65 -7.45
CA GLU A 346 -17.71 31.57 -8.59
C GLU A 346 -18.69 31.07 -9.65
N LYS A 347 -19.65 31.91 -10.06
CA LYS A 347 -20.50 31.63 -11.22
C LYS A 347 -19.71 31.95 -12.50
N ILE A 348 -19.37 30.92 -13.26
CA ILE A 348 -18.61 31.07 -14.51
C ILE A 348 -19.55 31.53 -15.64
N ARG A 349 -20.70 30.87 -15.74
CA ARG A 349 -21.81 31.19 -16.65
C ARG A 349 -23.08 30.50 -16.17
N GLU A 350 -24.20 30.69 -16.86
CA GLU A 350 -25.41 29.95 -16.53
C GLU A 350 -25.19 28.43 -16.60
N GLY A 351 -25.76 27.69 -15.65
CA GLY A 351 -25.54 26.24 -15.53
C GLY A 351 -24.14 25.82 -15.08
N HIS A 352 -23.21 26.76 -14.80
CA HIS A 352 -21.79 26.45 -14.55
C HIS A 352 -21.20 27.24 -13.38
N PHE A 353 -20.73 26.53 -12.36
CA PHE A 353 -20.05 27.13 -11.21
C PHE A 353 -18.69 26.47 -10.97
N LYS A 354 -17.79 27.22 -10.35
CA LYS A 354 -16.57 26.71 -9.72
C LYS A 354 -16.73 26.80 -8.21
N LEU A 355 -16.54 25.70 -7.49
CA LEU A 355 -16.56 25.65 -6.03
C LEU A 355 -15.18 25.28 -5.52
N THR A 356 -14.56 26.12 -4.70
CA THR A 356 -13.32 25.77 -4.02
C THR A 356 -13.68 25.07 -2.71
N LEU A 357 -13.36 23.79 -2.59
CA LEU A 357 -13.65 22.97 -1.41
C LEU A 357 -12.38 22.69 -0.60
N LYS A 358 -12.48 22.77 0.73
CA LYS A 358 -11.39 22.47 1.65
C LYS A 358 -11.90 21.74 2.89
N THR A 359 -11.55 20.46 3.00
CA THR A 359 -11.84 19.62 4.18
C THR A 359 -11.11 20.15 5.42
N GLN A 360 -11.76 19.98 6.56
CA GLN A 360 -11.27 20.34 7.87
C GLN A 360 -11.08 19.10 8.74
N ASP A 361 -10.31 19.23 9.81
CA ASP A 361 -10.19 18.18 10.81
C ASP A 361 -11.53 18.04 11.57
N ALA A 362 -12.26 16.96 11.28
CA ALA A 362 -13.63 16.74 11.78
C ALA A 362 -13.69 16.35 13.27
N SER A 363 -12.56 16.38 13.99
CA SER A 363 -12.45 15.98 15.40
C SER A 363 -13.25 16.83 16.39
N GLN A 364 -13.90 17.91 15.95
CA GLN A 364 -14.66 18.83 16.81
C GLN A 364 -16.09 19.12 16.33
N ASP A 365 -16.46 18.80 15.08
CA ASP A 365 -17.78 19.10 14.53
C ASP A 365 -18.10 18.19 13.33
N THR A 366 -19.14 17.35 13.46
CA THR A 366 -19.59 16.43 12.41
C THR A 366 -20.21 17.15 11.20
N GLU A 367 -20.57 18.42 11.35
CA GLU A 367 -21.05 19.30 10.26
C GLU A 367 -19.90 20.04 9.54
N ALA A 368 -18.68 20.03 10.11
CA ALA A 368 -17.54 20.82 9.60
C ALA A 368 -17.23 20.52 8.14
N ASN A 369 -17.37 19.26 7.75
CA ASN A 369 -17.26 18.84 6.37
C ASN A 369 -18.67 18.54 5.87
N SER A 370 -19.33 19.55 5.31
CA SER A 370 -20.63 19.42 4.66
C SER A 370 -20.71 20.39 3.48
N LEU A 371 -21.40 19.97 2.41
CA LEU A 371 -21.78 20.83 1.29
C LEU A 371 -23.30 20.75 1.14
N ASN A 372 -23.94 21.90 1.07
CA ASN A 372 -25.37 22.07 0.88
C ASN A 372 -25.61 22.64 -0.52
N VAL A 373 -26.61 22.09 -1.20
CA VAL A 373 -27.10 22.58 -2.48
C VAL A 373 -28.54 22.98 -2.28
N VAL A 374 -28.85 24.26 -2.54
CA VAL A 374 -30.17 24.84 -2.29
C VAL A 374 -30.69 25.44 -3.58
N ILE A 375 -31.88 25.05 -3.99
CA ILE A 375 -32.62 25.65 -5.10
C ILE A 375 -33.73 26.51 -4.48
N PHE A 376 -33.65 27.82 -4.72
CA PHE A 376 -34.64 28.79 -4.25
C PHE A 376 -35.81 28.95 -5.22
N ALA A 377 -35.55 28.78 -6.52
CA ALA A 377 -36.54 28.90 -7.57
C ALA A 377 -36.14 28.02 -8.76
N THR A 378 -37.12 27.49 -9.46
CA THR A 378 -36.96 26.65 -10.65
C THR A 378 -38.05 27.02 -11.66
N ASN A 379 -37.75 26.93 -12.96
CA ASN A 379 -38.75 27.11 -14.01
C ASN A 379 -39.48 25.79 -14.24
N LYS A 380 -40.81 25.74 -14.09
CA LYS A 380 -41.59 24.51 -14.30
C LYS A 380 -41.49 23.93 -15.71
N ASP A 381 -41.29 24.79 -16.71
CA ASP A 381 -41.13 24.36 -18.12
C ASP A 381 -39.67 23.98 -18.46
N ASP A 382 -38.71 24.36 -17.62
CA ASP A 382 -37.30 24.01 -17.76
C ASP A 382 -36.61 23.91 -16.39
N PRO A 383 -36.94 22.86 -15.61
CA PRO A 383 -36.54 22.78 -14.20
C PRO A 383 -35.05 22.50 -14.06
N ILE A 384 -34.46 23.02 -12.98
CA ILE A 384 -33.08 22.70 -12.60
C ILE A 384 -32.94 21.18 -12.39
N ARG A 385 -32.07 20.55 -13.18
CA ARG A 385 -31.85 19.10 -13.18
C ARG A 385 -30.43 18.75 -13.61
N ASN A 386 -30.11 17.46 -13.55
CA ASN A 386 -28.82 16.92 -13.97
C ASN A 386 -27.62 17.61 -13.30
N ILE A 387 -27.77 18.00 -12.04
CA ILE A 387 -26.69 18.61 -11.26
C ILE A 387 -25.54 17.60 -11.17
N ARG A 388 -24.35 18.04 -11.57
CA ARG A 388 -23.07 17.33 -11.47
C ARG A 388 -22.13 18.22 -10.68
N ILE A 389 -21.47 17.67 -9.67
CA ILE A 389 -20.38 18.36 -8.94
C ILE A 389 -19.15 17.49 -9.16
N ILE A 390 -18.20 17.98 -9.95
CA ILE A 390 -17.13 17.17 -10.52
C ILE A 390 -15.82 17.51 -9.80
N MET A 391 -15.16 16.49 -9.28
CA MET A 391 -13.87 16.63 -8.58
C MET A 391 -12.74 17.11 -9.51
N PRO A 392 -11.69 17.75 -8.96
CA PRO A 392 -10.55 18.19 -9.75
C PRO A 392 -9.74 17.02 -10.32
N GLY A 393 -9.05 17.29 -11.43
CA GLY A 393 -8.17 16.34 -12.12
C GLY A 393 -8.88 15.48 -13.16
N GLY A 394 -8.31 14.31 -13.41
CA GLY A 394 -8.76 13.38 -14.42
C GLY A 394 -8.00 12.06 -14.38
N ILE A 395 -8.00 11.35 -15.50
CA ILE A 395 -7.25 10.11 -15.69
C ILE A 395 -6.40 10.16 -16.97
N CYS A 396 -5.45 9.25 -17.05
CA CYS A 396 -4.70 9.00 -18.28
C CYS A 396 -5.41 7.94 -19.13
N ARG A 397 -5.54 8.23 -20.42
CA ARG A 397 -6.22 7.38 -21.39
C ARG A 397 -5.30 7.00 -22.54
N ASP A 398 -5.53 5.83 -23.10
CA ASP A 398 -4.74 5.32 -24.22
C ASP A 398 -4.90 6.22 -25.46
N SER A 399 -3.79 6.76 -25.99
CA SER A 399 -3.83 7.66 -27.16
C SER A 399 -4.19 6.97 -28.46
N SER A 400 -4.12 5.63 -28.51
CA SER A 400 -4.52 4.86 -29.68
C SER A 400 -6.05 4.70 -29.79
N LYS A 401 -6.78 4.91 -28.69
CA LYS A 401 -8.24 4.79 -28.64
C LYS A 401 -8.94 6.09 -28.97
N GLN A 402 -10.15 5.98 -29.51
CA GLN A 402 -11.02 7.14 -29.62
C GLN A 402 -11.47 7.61 -28.24
N ARG A 403 -11.70 8.92 -28.10
CA ARG A 403 -12.03 9.60 -26.84
C ARG A 403 -13.19 8.97 -26.05
N TYR A 404 -14.07 8.23 -26.71
CA TYR A 404 -15.31 7.70 -26.13
C TYR A 404 -15.36 6.18 -26.10
N GLU A 405 -14.26 5.49 -26.39
CA GLU A 405 -14.22 4.05 -26.23
C GLU A 405 -14.30 3.65 -24.74
N PRO A 406 -14.92 2.50 -24.41
CA PRO A 406 -14.89 1.97 -23.05
C PRO A 406 -13.46 1.75 -22.54
N ILE A 407 -13.27 1.98 -21.24
CA ILE A 407 -12.02 1.71 -20.54
C ILE A 407 -11.84 0.18 -20.47
N ASP A 408 -10.69 -0.30 -20.95
CA ASP A 408 -10.30 -1.71 -20.89
C ASP A 408 -8.87 -1.79 -20.32
N PRO A 409 -8.72 -1.83 -18.98
CA PRO A 409 -7.42 -1.73 -18.33
C PRO A 409 -6.53 -2.97 -18.54
N GLU A 410 -7.07 -4.07 -19.06
CA GLU A 410 -6.29 -5.28 -19.34
C GLU A 410 -5.61 -5.22 -20.71
N ASN A 411 -6.24 -4.57 -21.69
CA ASN A 411 -5.75 -4.51 -23.08
C ASN A 411 -5.44 -3.08 -23.56
N SER A 412 -5.44 -2.09 -22.68
CA SER A 412 -5.08 -0.71 -23.01
C SER A 412 -4.22 -0.05 -21.97
N ARG A 413 -3.73 1.14 -22.31
CA ARG A 413 -3.02 2.03 -21.38
C ARG A 413 -3.96 2.97 -20.60
N ASP A 414 -5.26 2.68 -20.59
CA ASP A 414 -6.21 3.42 -19.76
C ASP A 414 -5.96 3.09 -18.28
N ASN A 415 -5.96 4.11 -17.42
CA ASN A 415 -5.82 3.90 -15.99
C ASN A 415 -6.96 4.56 -15.20
N PRO A 416 -8.03 3.80 -14.88
CA PRO A 416 -9.13 4.30 -14.09
C PRO A 416 -8.83 4.34 -12.58
N PHE A 417 -7.67 3.87 -12.12
CA PHE A 417 -7.32 3.69 -10.71
C PHE A 417 -6.35 4.75 -10.17
N ILE A 418 -5.85 5.63 -11.03
CA ILE A 418 -4.99 6.74 -10.64
C ILE A 418 -5.62 8.05 -11.10
N ARG A 419 -5.89 8.94 -10.14
CA ARG A 419 -6.24 10.33 -10.42
C ARG A 419 -4.97 11.11 -10.71
N VAL A 420 -5.00 11.90 -11.78
CA VAL A 420 -3.91 12.83 -12.12
C VAL A 420 -4.42 14.27 -12.15
N GLU A 421 -3.59 15.21 -11.71
CA GLU A 421 -3.97 16.63 -11.67
C GLU A 421 -3.95 17.29 -13.05
N SER A 422 -3.06 16.84 -13.94
CA SER A 422 -2.88 17.42 -15.26
C SER A 422 -2.18 16.48 -16.23
N SER A 423 -2.03 16.92 -17.48
CA SER A 423 -1.38 16.16 -18.54
C SER A 423 0.10 15.86 -18.32
N SER A 424 0.80 16.62 -17.46
CA SER A 424 2.22 16.34 -17.17
C SER A 424 2.43 15.05 -16.37
N ALA A 425 1.40 14.55 -15.69
CA ALA A 425 1.47 13.32 -14.90
C ALA A 425 1.10 12.07 -15.71
N CYS A 426 0.75 12.22 -17.00
CA CYS A 426 0.43 11.10 -17.86
C CYS A 426 1.67 10.56 -18.56
N PRO A 427 1.88 9.22 -18.58
CA PRO A 427 3.01 8.60 -19.26
C PRO A 427 2.92 8.75 -20.78
N ALA A 428 4.02 8.46 -21.47
CA ALA A 428 4.08 8.49 -22.93
C ALA A 428 2.99 7.61 -23.56
N GLU A 429 2.49 8.04 -24.72
CA GLU A 429 1.43 7.37 -25.49
C GLU A 429 0.07 7.30 -24.75
N THR A 430 -0.08 8.05 -23.66
CA THR A 430 -1.38 8.34 -23.04
C THR A 430 -1.70 9.83 -23.13
N TYR A 431 -2.99 10.17 -23.05
CA TYR A 431 -3.46 11.55 -22.99
C TYR A 431 -4.33 11.79 -21.76
N TYR A 432 -4.30 13.02 -21.26
CA TYR A 432 -5.09 13.43 -20.12
C TYR A 432 -6.56 13.67 -20.51
N SER A 433 -7.46 13.03 -19.79
CA SER A 433 -8.90 13.29 -19.85
C SER A 433 -9.35 13.83 -18.51
N SER A 434 -9.71 15.12 -18.46
CA SER A 434 -10.25 15.71 -17.24
C SER A 434 -11.63 15.12 -16.96
N PHE A 435 -11.97 14.97 -15.68
CA PHE A 435 -13.31 14.55 -15.29
C PHE A 435 -14.37 15.49 -15.85
N VAL A 436 -14.08 16.80 -15.87
CA VAL A 436 -14.99 17.80 -16.45
C VAL A 436 -15.30 17.49 -17.91
N SER A 437 -14.31 17.22 -18.75
CA SER A 437 -14.56 16.91 -20.17
C SER A 437 -15.35 15.61 -20.36
N LEU A 438 -15.09 14.60 -19.51
CA LEU A 438 -15.77 13.32 -19.61
C LEU A 438 -17.24 13.45 -19.21
N PHE A 439 -17.49 14.11 -18.09
CA PHE A 439 -18.84 14.30 -17.56
C PHE A 439 -19.63 15.35 -18.32
N GLN A 440 -19.03 16.26 -19.08
CA GLN A 440 -19.77 17.20 -19.93
C GLN A 440 -20.57 16.45 -21.01
N ASP A 441 -19.91 15.51 -21.68
CA ASP A 441 -20.48 14.78 -22.82
C ASP A 441 -21.36 13.60 -22.39
N ASP A 442 -20.91 12.83 -21.40
CA ASP A 442 -21.64 11.68 -20.88
C ASP A 442 -21.40 11.50 -19.38
N ARG A 443 -22.48 11.57 -18.59
CA ARG A 443 -22.42 11.41 -17.14
C ARG A 443 -21.93 10.02 -16.70
N ASN A 444 -21.89 9.04 -17.59
CA ASN A 444 -21.58 7.64 -17.28
C ASN A 444 -20.23 7.15 -17.84
N GLN A 445 -19.43 8.01 -18.49
CA GLN A 445 -18.14 7.59 -19.09
C GLN A 445 -17.10 7.14 -18.07
N ILE A 446 -16.99 7.85 -16.94
CA ILE A 446 -16.25 7.41 -15.76
C ILE A 446 -17.17 7.60 -14.58
N VAL A 447 -17.59 6.50 -13.97
CA VAL A 447 -18.54 6.58 -12.87
C VAL A 447 -17.78 6.84 -11.57
N PHE A 448 -16.67 6.13 -11.35
CA PHE A 448 -16.04 6.06 -10.05
C PHE A 448 -14.82 6.96 -9.87
N ASN A 449 -14.61 7.38 -8.62
CA ASN A 449 -13.39 8.00 -8.13
C ASN A 449 -12.22 6.99 -8.23
N PRO A 450 -11.08 7.34 -8.87
CA PRO A 450 -9.95 6.44 -8.99
C PRO A 450 -9.40 5.90 -7.67
N ASP A 451 -9.37 6.72 -6.61
CA ASP A 451 -8.88 6.28 -5.30
C ASP A 451 -9.80 5.21 -4.69
N TYR A 452 -11.11 5.35 -4.91
CA TYR A 452 -12.09 4.36 -4.50
C TYR A 452 -11.94 3.05 -5.28
N LEU A 453 -11.80 3.12 -6.60
CA LEU A 453 -11.54 1.93 -7.43
C LEU A 453 -10.23 1.24 -7.05
N ARG A 454 -9.17 2.01 -6.77
CA ARG A 454 -7.88 1.49 -6.37
C ARG A 454 -7.98 0.68 -5.08
N HIS A 455 -8.77 1.15 -4.12
CA HIS A 455 -9.03 0.40 -2.89
C HIS A 455 -9.83 -0.90 -3.16
N LEU A 456 -10.86 -0.83 -4.01
CA LEU A 456 -11.73 -1.99 -4.25
C LEU A 456 -11.10 -3.10 -5.08
N ARG A 457 -10.08 -2.80 -5.89
CA ARG A 457 -9.44 -3.78 -6.79
C ARG A 457 -8.84 -4.99 -6.06
N ASP A 458 -8.48 -4.81 -4.79
CA ASP A 458 -7.80 -5.81 -3.98
C ASP A 458 -8.79 -6.85 -3.40
N TYR A 459 -10.08 -6.70 -3.69
CA TYR A 459 -11.13 -7.63 -3.28
C TYR A 459 -11.69 -8.41 -4.46
N ARG A 460 -11.88 -9.72 -4.26
CA ARG A 460 -12.44 -10.64 -5.27
C ARG A 460 -13.92 -10.41 -5.52
N LEU A 461 -14.63 -9.97 -4.49
CA LEU A 461 -16.06 -9.83 -4.49
C LEU A 461 -16.42 -8.54 -3.77
N VAL A 462 -17.18 -7.69 -4.45
CA VAL A 462 -17.74 -6.47 -3.88
C VAL A 462 -19.25 -6.66 -3.77
N ARG A 463 -19.80 -6.45 -2.57
CA ARG A 463 -21.24 -6.43 -2.34
C ARG A 463 -21.62 -5.09 -1.74
N VAL A 464 -22.66 -4.47 -2.26
CA VAL A 464 -23.26 -3.28 -1.64
C VAL A 464 -24.41 -3.75 -0.76
N MET A 465 -24.42 -3.29 0.49
CA MET A 465 -25.52 -3.47 1.43
C MET A 465 -25.81 -2.12 2.09
N ASN A 466 -27.09 -1.80 2.25
CA ASN A 466 -27.49 -0.72 3.13
C ASN A 466 -27.58 -1.30 4.55
N PHE A 467 -26.52 -1.21 5.35
CA PHE A 467 -26.57 -1.62 6.75
C PHE A 467 -27.23 -0.56 7.64
N MET A 468 -27.39 0.68 7.16
CA MET A 468 -28.06 1.73 7.90
C MET A 468 -29.57 1.47 8.01
N GLU A 469 -30.21 0.93 6.97
CA GLU A 469 -31.59 0.42 7.04
C GLU A 469 -31.78 -0.69 8.10
N ALA A 470 -30.74 -1.49 8.34
CA ALA A 470 -30.78 -2.57 9.34
C ALA A 470 -30.71 -2.04 10.79
N SER A 471 -30.52 -0.73 10.99
CA SER A 471 -30.46 -0.06 12.29
C SER A 471 -31.12 1.32 12.19
N PRO A 472 -32.47 1.41 12.28
CA PRO A 472 -33.18 2.66 12.09
C PRO A 472 -32.61 3.75 13.02
N SER A 473 -32.39 4.94 12.45
CA SER A 473 -31.79 6.09 13.14
C SER A 473 -32.60 6.58 14.36
N TYR A 474 -33.86 6.13 14.48
CA TYR A 474 -34.78 6.45 15.57
C TYR A 474 -35.44 5.19 16.14
N PRO A 475 -34.76 4.38 16.96
CA PRO A 475 -35.36 3.20 17.60
C PRO A 475 -36.48 3.54 18.61
N CYS A 476 -36.70 4.83 18.87
CA CYS A 476 -37.67 5.35 19.83
C CYS A 476 -38.91 5.98 19.18
N GLU A 477 -38.93 6.12 17.84
CA GLU A 477 -40.14 6.52 17.12
C GLU A 477 -40.89 5.25 16.70
N ASN A 478 -42.20 5.22 16.93
CA ASN A 478 -43.05 4.15 16.42
C ASN A 478 -43.17 4.34 14.91
N LEU A 479 -42.19 3.86 14.17
CA LEU A 479 -42.26 3.76 12.71
C LEU A 479 -43.26 2.64 12.40
N GLU A 480 -44.31 2.96 11.64
CA GLU A 480 -45.29 1.98 11.19
C GLU A 480 -44.71 1.21 9.99
N ASP A 481 -45.15 -0.03 9.74
CA ASP A 481 -44.57 -0.88 8.69
C ASP A 481 -44.61 -0.25 7.28
N GLU A 482 -45.49 0.74 7.06
CA GLU A 482 -45.62 1.49 5.81
C GLU A 482 -44.46 2.49 5.58
N ASP A 483 -43.70 2.83 6.62
CA ASP A 483 -42.54 3.72 6.53
C ASP A 483 -41.27 3.01 6.01
N TYR A 484 -41.32 1.67 5.85
CA TYR A 484 -40.19 0.82 5.42
C TYR A 484 -40.36 0.21 4.02
N THR A 485 -41.43 0.54 3.28
CA THR A 485 -41.71 0.05 1.91
C THR A 485 -41.64 1.15 0.88
#